data_AF-A0A974RVZ8-F1
#
_entry.id   AF-A0A974RVZ8-F1
#
_cell.length_a   1.000
_cell.length_b   1.000
_cell.length_c   1.000
_cell.angle_alpha   90.00
_cell.angle_beta   90.00
_cell.angle_gamma   90.00
#
_symmetry.space_group_name_H-M   'P 1'
#
loop_
_entity.id
_entity.type
_entity.pdbx_description
1 polymer ?
#
loop_
_entity_poly.entity_id
_entity_poly.type
_entity_poly.pdbx_seq_one_letter_code
_entity_poly.pdbx_strand_id
1 'polypeptide(L)'
;MKKLTTIFIMGFLLLGCTPKVIIAPDKLPDAIVGELYYAEIEITGGTGRATSVNSVITPNVLFLEPNPKAGWGNYNKSIIVGKPITTETITVKITGDMAPSFFNMDPKFEKTYVIKVKERE
;
A
#
# COMPACT_ATOMS: atom_id res chain seq x y z
N MET A 1 13.82 -39.07 -42.68
CA MET A 1 13.55 -37.64 -43.02
C MET A 1 12.75 -37.04 -41.87
N LYS A 2 13.31 -36.01 -41.22
CA LYS A 2 12.70 -35.26 -40.11
C LYS A 2 11.53 -34.41 -40.61
N LYS A 3 10.35 -34.52 -39.98
CA LYS A 3 9.30 -33.47 -39.92
C LYS A 3 8.59 -33.69 -38.58
N LEU A 4 9.05 -33.07 -37.50
CA LEU A 4 8.77 -31.69 -37.10
C LEU A 4 7.26 -31.42 -37.00
N THR A 5 6.62 -32.05 -36.02
CA THR A 5 5.30 -31.64 -35.54
C THR A 5 5.35 -31.51 -34.02
N THR A 6 6.32 -30.74 -33.55
CA THR A 6 6.33 -30.16 -32.20
C THR A 6 5.32 -29.01 -32.18
N ILE A 7 4.03 -29.33 -32.31
CA ILE A 7 2.92 -28.38 -32.16
C ILE A 7 2.04 -28.95 -31.06
N PHE A 8 2.44 -28.77 -29.80
CA PHE A 8 1.50 -28.71 -28.67
C PHE A 8 2.11 -28.20 -27.35
N ILE A 9 3.23 -27.48 -27.37
CA ILE A 9 3.79 -26.83 -26.16
C ILE A 9 4.17 -25.38 -26.48
N MET A 10 3.33 -24.71 -27.27
CA MET A 10 3.41 -23.27 -27.52
C MET A 10 2.11 -22.60 -27.02
N GLY A 11 1.56 -23.11 -25.93
CA GLY A 11 0.32 -22.59 -25.32
C GLY A 11 0.44 -22.38 -23.81
N PHE A 12 1.63 -22.50 -23.22
CA PHE A 12 1.76 -22.70 -21.77
C PHE A 12 2.51 -21.62 -20.97
N LEU A 13 2.89 -20.47 -21.53
CA LEU A 13 3.67 -19.48 -20.74
C LEU A 13 3.30 -18.01 -20.96
N LEU A 14 2.06 -17.71 -21.35
CA LEU A 14 1.49 -16.39 -21.06
C LEU A 14 0.70 -16.47 -19.75
N LEU A 15 1.34 -16.94 -18.68
CA LEU A 15 0.94 -16.55 -17.33
C LEU A 15 1.29 -15.06 -17.24
N GLY A 16 0.38 -14.22 -17.76
CA GLY A 16 0.51 -12.77 -17.69
C GLY A 16 0.83 -12.41 -16.25
N CYS A 17 1.99 -11.79 -16.05
CA CYS A 17 2.35 -11.21 -14.77
C CYS A 17 1.32 -10.11 -14.51
N THR A 18 0.26 -10.42 -13.76
CA THR A 18 -0.67 -9.40 -13.32
C THR A 18 0.12 -8.46 -12.44
N PRO A 19 0.22 -7.17 -12.80
CA PRO A 19 1.04 -6.27 -12.03
C PRO A 19 0.41 -6.17 -10.63
N LYS A 20 1.14 -6.69 -9.63
CA LYS A 20 0.70 -6.71 -8.24
C LYS A 20 0.96 -5.35 -7.62
N VAL A 21 -0.02 -4.83 -6.88
CA VAL A 21 0.19 -3.64 -6.05
C VAL A 21 1.02 -4.04 -4.83
N ILE A 22 2.09 -3.29 -4.57
CA ILE A 22 3.00 -3.48 -3.44
C ILE A 22 2.89 -2.24 -2.57
N ILE A 23 2.70 -2.43 -1.27
CA ILE A 23 2.70 -1.34 -0.30
C ILE A 23 3.85 -1.59 0.67
N ALA A 24 4.83 -0.69 0.64
CA ALA A 24 6.02 -0.70 1.48
C ALA A 24 5.93 0.40 2.56
N PRO A 25 6.57 0.24 3.72
CA PRO A 25 7.24 -0.97 4.18
C PRO A 25 6.24 -2.10 4.52
N ASP A 26 6.74 -3.29 4.86
CA ASP A 26 5.83 -4.36 5.28
C ASP A 26 5.26 -4.16 6.68
N LYS A 27 6.04 -3.55 7.55
CA LYS A 27 5.69 -3.19 8.92
C LYS A 27 6.09 -1.75 9.17
N LEU A 28 5.29 -1.07 9.99
CA LEU A 28 5.60 0.27 10.47
C LEU A 28 6.37 0.18 11.79
N PRO A 29 7.18 1.19 12.13
CA PRO A 29 7.85 1.24 13.42
C PRO A 29 6.85 1.32 14.57
N ASP A 30 7.24 0.81 15.73
CA ASP A 30 6.52 1.01 16.99
C ASP A 30 6.50 2.51 17.35
N ALA A 31 5.45 2.95 18.03
CA ALA A 31 5.32 4.31 18.51
C ALA A 31 5.65 4.42 20.01
N ILE A 32 5.88 5.65 20.48
CA ILE A 32 6.13 5.96 21.89
C ILE A 32 5.05 6.93 22.38
N VAL A 33 4.52 6.69 23.58
CA VAL A 33 3.51 7.57 24.20
C VAL A 33 4.05 8.98 24.35
N GLY A 34 3.26 9.95 23.89
CA GLY A 34 3.57 11.37 24.01
C GLY A 34 4.66 11.86 23.06
N GLU A 35 5.09 11.05 22.09
CA GLU A 35 6.03 11.44 21.03
C GLU A 35 5.33 11.58 19.67
N LEU A 36 5.89 12.44 18.82
CA LEU A 36 5.39 12.60 17.46
C LEU A 36 5.76 11.35 16.65
N TYR A 37 4.73 10.65 16.16
CA TYR A 37 4.87 9.53 15.26
C TYR A 37 4.90 9.99 13.81
N TYR A 38 5.77 9.38 13.02
CA TYR A 38 5.91 9.63 11.58
C TYR A 38 6.33 8.34 10.87
N ALA A 39 5.57 7.91 9.87
CA ALA A 39 5.95 6.81 9.00
C ALA A 39 5.46 7.03 7.57
N GLU A 40 6.34 6.86 6.59
CA GLU A 40 5.99 6.90 5.17
C GLU A 40 5.55 5.51 4.70
N ILE A 41 4.51 5.48 3.87
CA ILE A 41 4.12 4.33 3.08
C ILE A 41 4.28 4.68 1.59
N GLU A 42 4.77 3.72 0.82
CA GLU A 42 4.95 3.82 -0.62
C GLU A 42 4.18 2.70 -1.33
N ILE A 43 3.35 3.08 -2.29
CA ILE A 43 2.52 2.21 -3.12
C ILE A 43 3.15 2.13 -4.50
N THR A 44 3.59 0.94 -4.90
CA THR A 44 4.25 0.68 -6.18
C THR A 44 3.62 -0.51 -6.89
N GLY A 45 4.09 -0.80 -8.10
CA GLY A 45 3.54 -1.87 -8.92
C GLY A 45 2.14 -1.53 -9.41
N GLY A 46 1.33 -2.56 -9.63
CA GLY A 46 0.03 -2.39 -10.26
C GLY A 46 0.12 -1.75 -11.65
N THR A 47 -0.96 -1.11 -12.04
CA THR A 47 -1.18 -0.52 -13.35
C THR A 47 -0.62 0.92 -13.48
N GLY A 48 0.08 1.44 -12.46
CA GLY A 48 0.69 2.76 -12.50
C GLY A 48 0.52 3.54 -11.20
N ARG A 49 -0.07 4.75 -11.28
CA ARG A 49 -0.27 5.63 -10.12
C ARG A 49 -1.46 5.20 -9.27
N ALA A 50 -1.36 5.38 -7.95
CA ALA A 50 -2.54 5.36 -7.10
C ALA A 50 -3.42 6.59 -7.42
N THR A 51 -4.73 6.39 -7.49
CA THR A 51 -5.72 7.44 -7.77
C THR A 51 -6.51 7.85 -6.53
N SER A 52 -6.53 7.00 -5.52
CA SER A 52 -7.14 7.26 -4.22
C SER A 52 -6.34 6.51 -3.14
N VAL A 53 -6.25 7.11 -1.96
CA VAL A 53 -5.77 6.44 -0.73
C VAL A 53 -6.66 6.91 0.40
N ASN A 54 -7.21 5.95 1.14
CA ASN A 54 -8.04 6.17 2.30
C ASN A 54 -7.45 5.40 3.49
N SER A 55 -7.73 5.88 4.70
CA SER A 55 -7.31 5.21 5.92
C SER A 55 -8.44 5.10 6.93
N VAL A 56 -8.52 3.96 7.61
CA VAL A 56 -9.27 3.80 8.86
C VAL A 56 -8.25 3.51 9.96
N ILE A 57 -8.19 4.38 10.96
CA ILE A 57 -7.21 4.30 12.06
C ILE A 57 -7.95 4.15 13.38
N THR A 58 -7.52 3.18 14.21
CA THR A 58 -8.13 2.91 15.52
C THR A 58 -7.07 2.56 16.55
N PRO A 59 -7.00 3.27 17.70
CA PRO A 59 -7.77 4.48 18.02
C PRO A 59 -7.36 5.67 17.13
N ASN A 60 -8.23 6.68 17.00
CA ASN A 60 -8.04 7.85 16.12
C ASN A 60 -7.05 8.87 16.73
N VAL A 61 -5.80 8.44 16.94
CA VAL A 61 -4.69 9.24 17.48
C VAL A 61 -3.60 9.53 16.45
N LEU A 62 -3.68 8.85 15.30
CA LEU A 62 -2.89 9.11 14.09
C LEU A 62 -3.86 9.44 12.95
N PHE A 63 -3.35 10.11 11.93
CA PHE A 63 -4.06 10.41 10.70
C PHE A 63 -3.13 10.22 9.51
N LEU A 64 -3.73 9.92 8.36
CA LEU A 64 -3.02 9.94 7.10
C LEU A 64 -2.94 11.38 6.62
N GLU A 65 -1.74 11.94 6.55
CA GLU A 65 -1.56 13.22 5.88
C GLU A 65 -1.81 13.05 4.38
N PRO A 66 -2.64 13.93 3.78
CA PRO A 66 -2.85 13.89 2.35
C PRO A 66 -1.53 14.26 1.66
N ASN A 67 -0.96 13.32 0.93
CA ASN A 67 -0.05 13.65 -0.16
C ASN A 67 -0.89 13.62 -1.44
N PRO A 68 -1.41 14.79 -1.81
CA PRO A 68 -0.57 15.60 -2.68
C PRO A 68 -0.51 17.09 -2.33
N LYS A 69 0.70 17.64 -2.34
CA LYS A 69 0.91 19.08 -2.57
C LYS A 69 0.33 19.43 -3.94
N ALA A 70 -0.86 20.02 -3.98
CA ALA A 70 -1.52 20.68 -5.12
C ALA A 70 -1.26 20.09 -6.54
N GLY A 71 -2.18 19.26 -7.07
CA GLY A 71 -2.15 18.78 -8.47
C GLY A 71 -2.80 17.41 -8.68
N TRP A 72 -2.53 16.76 -9.82
CA TRP A 72 -2.79 15.31 -10.05
C TRP A 72 -1.93 14.49 -9.09
N GLY A 73 -2.39 14.37 -7.87
CA GLY A 73 -1.57 13.98 -6.74
C GLY A 73 -0.83 12.66 -6.86
N ASN A 74 0.39 12.63 -6.34
CA ASN A 74 1.15 11.41 -6.19
C ASN A 74 0.73 10.68 -4.90
N TYR A 75 -0.41 9.99 -4.97
CA TYR A 75 -0.90 9.14 -3.90
C TYR A 75 0.00 7.92 -3.65
N ASN A 76 0.99 7.65 -4.51
CA ASN A 76 1.93 6.56 -4.30
C ASN A 76 2.81 6.75 -3.06
N LYS A 77 2.85 7.93 -2.45
CA LYS A 77 3.54 8.15 -1.17
C LYS A 77 2.55 8.78 -0.20
N SER A 78 2.30 8.16 0.93
CA SER A 78 1.45 8.74 1.98
C SER A 78 2.17 8.69 3.33
N ILE A 79 1.80 9.58 4.24
CA ILE A 79 2.48 9.68 5.54
C ILE A 79 1.44 9.46 6.64
N ILE A 80 1.74 8.55 7.56
CA ILE A 80 0.98 8.35 8.78
C ILE A 80 1.67 9.17 9.87
N VAL A 81 0.95 10.11 10.46
CA VAL A 81 1.48 10.98 11.50
C VAL A 81 0.50 11.09 12.66
N GLY A 82 0.99 11.50 13.82
CA GLY A 82 0.15 11.83 14.96
C GLY A 82 0.91 11.69 16.26
N LYS A 83 0.19 11.68 17.38
CA LYS A 83 0.81 11.65 18.70
C LYS A 83 0.01 10.72 19.61
N PRO A 84 0.43 9.45 19.75
CA PRO A 84 -0.22 8.51 20.65
C PRO A 84 -0.20 9.03 22.10
N ILE A 85 -1.31 8.90 22.80
CA ILE A 85 -1.47 9.35 24.20
C ILE A 85 -1.70 8.19 25.18
N THR A 86 -1.92 6.98 24.67
CA THR A 86 -2.07 5.75 25.45
C THR A 86 -1.16 4.67 24.88
N THR A 87 -0.90 3.61 25.65
CA THR A 87 -0.18 2.41 25.21
C THR A 87 -1.05 1.44 24.39
N GLU A 88 -2.25 1.87 24.01
CA GLU A 88 -3.15 1.06 23.18
C GLU A 88 -2.53 0.82 21.80
N THR A 89 -2.63 -0.42 21.31
CA THR A 89 -2.13 -0.77 19.97
C THR A 89 -2.95 -0.06 18.90
N ILE A 90 -2.28 0.53 17.91
CA ILE A 90 -2.93 1.26 16.83
C ILE A 90 -3.01 0.37 15.59
N THR A 91 -4.22 0.19 15.07
CA THR A 91 -4.48 -0.47 13.79
C THR A 91 -4.69 0.58 12.71
N VAL A 92 -3.95 0.48 11.61
CA VAL A 92 -4.07 1.37 10.46
C VAL A 92 -4.43 0.55 9.22
N LYS A 93 -5.68 0.63 8.78
CA LYS A 93 -6.13 0.03 7.53
C LYS A 93 -6.05 1.06 6.41
N ILE A 94 -5.23 0.80 5.41
CA ILE A 94 -5.08 1.59 4.19
C ILE A 94 -5.81 0.89 3.05
N THR A 95 -6.62 1.63 2.32
CA THR A 95 -7.31 1.16 1.10
C THR A 95 -7.18 2.17 -0.01
N GLY A 96 -7.34 1.74 -1.25
CA GLY A 96 -7.37 2.66 -2.38
C GLY A 96 -7.42 1.97 -3.72
N ASP A 97 -7.36 2.80 -4.75
CA ASP A 97 -7.48 2.40 -6.14
C ASP A 97 -6.22 2.83 -6.92
N MET A 98 -5.85 2.03 -7.91
CA MET A 98 -4.82 2.35 -8.90
C MET A 98 -5.48 2.77 -10.20
N ALA A 99 -4.78 3.57 -11.01
CA ALA A 99 -5.26 3.98 -12.32
C ALA A 99 -5.60 2.75 -13.19
N PRO A 100 -6.71 2.78 -13.95
CA PRO A 100 -7.07 1.66 -14.82
C PRO A 100 -6.00 1.41 -15.88
N SER A 101 -5.90 0.16 -16.33
CA SER A 101 -5.16 -0.24 -17.54
C SER A 101 -6.04 -1.09 -18.45
N PHE A 102 -5.57 -1.33 -19.68
CA PHE A 102 -6.22 -2.24 -20.63
C PHE A 102 -6.46 -3.66 -20.06
N PHE A 103 -5.63 -4.11 -19.12
CA PHE A 103 -5.71 -5.45 -18.55
C PHE A 103 -6.43 -5.51 -17.19
N ASN A 104 -6.66 -4.36 -16.55
CA ASN A 104 -7.30 -4.28 -15.24
C ASN A 104 -7.96 -2.91 -15.07
N MET A 105 -9.30 -2.89 -15.10
CA MET A 105 -10.09 -1.66 -15.08
C MET A 105 -10.28 -1.07 -13.69
N ASP A 106 -10.23 -1.87 -12.61
CA ASP A 106 -10.40 -1.37 -11.24
C ASP A 106 -9.39 -2.04 -10.28
N PRO A 107 -8.08 -1.77 -10.43
CA PRO A 107 -7.08 -2.33 -9.54
C PRO A 107 -7.18 -1.71 -8.14
N LYS A 108 -7.58 -2.49 -7.15
CA LYS A 108 -7.71 -2.07 -5.75
C LYS A 108 -6.57 -2.60 -4.89
N PHE A 109 -6.26 -1.89 -3.82
CA PHE A 109 -5.35 -2.38 -2.79
C PHE A 109 -5.90 -2.17 -1.38
N GLU A 110 -5.49 -3.06 -0.49
CA GLU A 110 -5.79 -2.99 0.94
C GLU A 110 -4.55 -3.49 1.71
N LYS A 111 -4.22 -2.80 2.81
CA LYS A 111 -3.22 -3.25 3.76
C LYS A 111 -3.55 -2.78 5.17
N THR A 112 -3.38 -3.67 6.13
CA THR A 112 -3.54 -3.35 7.55
C THR A 112 -2.19 -3.41 8.26
N TYR A 113 -1.83 -2.32 8.92
CA TYR A 113 -0.68 -2.25 9.81
C TYR A 113 -1.12 -2.32 11.27
N VAL A 114 -0.26 -2.88 12.10
CA VAL A 114 -0.39 -2.90 13.56
C VAL A 114 0.85 -2.21 14.14
N ILE A 115 0.64 -1.09 14.81
CA ILE A 115 1.68 -0.30 15.46
C ILE A 115 1.56 -0.53 16.96
N LYS A 116 2.60 -1.11 17.58
CA LYS A 116 2.65 -1.20 19.05
C LYS A 116 3.03 0.16 19.61
N VAL A 117 2.42 0.54 20.73
CA VAL A 117 2.75 1.78 21.43
C VAL A 117 3.43 1.45 22.75
N LYS A 118 4.62 1.98 22.96
CA LYS A 118 5.46 1.75 24.15
C LYS A 118 5.43 2.96 25.06
N GLU A 119 5.66 2.74 26.34
CA GLU A 119 5.93 3.83 27.27
C GLU A 119 7.26 4.52 26.93
N ARG A 120 7.40 5.78 27.35
CA ARG A 120 8.68 6.47 27.29
C ARG A 120 9.57 5.91 28.40
N GLU A 121 10.77 5.47 28.03
CA GLU A 121 11.80 5.06 28.99
C GLU A 121 12.33 6.22 29.84
#